data_AF-A0A660L555-F1
#
_entry.id   AF-A0A660L555-F1
#
_cell.length_a   1.000
_cell.length_b   1.000
_cell.length_c   1.000
_cell.angle_alpha   90.00
_cell.angle_beta   90.00
_cell.angle_gamma   90.00
#
_symmetry.space_group_name_H-M   'P 1'
#
loop_
_entity.id
_entity.type
_entity.pdbx_description
1 polymer ?
#
loop_
_entity_poly.entity_id
_entity_poly.type
_entity_poly.pdbx_seq_one_letter_code
_entity_poly.pdbx_strand_id
1 'polypeptide(L)' 'MSETETGAICPACHEPWLRATNLPGRYRCVNCLHRFELRSVCPNCGEHSTIVRMSNTALYMCGHCQSSMLAPI' A
#
# COMPACT_ATOMS: atom_id res chain seq x y z
N MET A 1 17.00 4.48 -19.21
CA MET A 1 17.13 3.40 -18.22
C MET A 1 15.72 2.97 -17.90
N SER A 2 15.28 1.85 -18.44
CA SER A 2 13.93 1.33 -18.26
C SER A 2 13.83 0.72 -16.86
N GLU A 3 13.44 1.54 -15.89
CA GLU A 3 12.86 1.04 -14.64
C GLU A 3 11.66 0.20 -15.03
N THR A 4 11.84 -1.12 -15.02
CA THR A 4 10.73 -2.06 -15.09
C THR A 4 9.71 -1.59 -14.06
N GLU A 5 8.49 -1.27 -14.50
CA GLU A 5 7.34 -0.86 -13.68
C GLU A 5 6.94 -1.98 -12.72
N THR A 6 7.81 -2.24 -11.77
CA THR A 6 7.59 -3.15 -10.67
C THR A 6 6.63 -2.41 -9.75
N GLY A 7 5.46 -3.01 -9.51
CA GLY A 7 4.40 -2.38 -8.75
C GLY A 7 4.81 -2.16 -7.29
N ALA A 8 3.86 -1.72 -6.48
CA ALA A 8 4.11 -1.60 -5.04
C ALA A 8 4.41 -2.97 -4.41
N ILE A 9 5.20 -2.96 -3.33
CA ILE A 9 5.52 -4.17 -2.56
C ILE A 9 4.28 -4.62 -1.79
N CYS A 10 3.92 -5.89 -1.94
CA CYS A 10 2.85 -6.50 -1.16
C CYS A 10 3.30 -6.73 0.29
N PRO A 11 2.57 -6.24 1.30
CA PRO A 11 2.95 -6.43 2.71
C PRO A 11 2.80 -7.89 3.20
N ALA A 12 2.08 -8.75 2.47
CA ALA A 12 1.93 -10.16 2.84
C ALA A 12 3.03 -11.07 2.27
N CYS A 13 3.32 -10.94 0.96
CA CYS A 13 4.30 -11.81 0.29
C CYS A 13 5.61 -11.12 -0.08
N HIS A 14 5.76 -9.82 0.22
CA HIS A 14 6.94 -8.99 -0.07
C HIS A 14 7.34 -8.87 -1.54
N GLU A 15 6.47 -9.33 -2.44
CA GLU A 15 6.69 -9.25 -3.87
C GLU A 15 6.16 -7.92 -4.45
N PRO A 16 6.82 -7.35 -5.47
CA PRO A 16 6.46 -6.08 -6.10
C PRO A 16 5.33 -6.21 -7.13
N TRP A 17 4.32 -7.01 -6.79
CA TRP A 17 3.15 -7.32 -7.62
C TRP A 17 1.84 -6.79 -7.03
N LEU A 18 1.89 -5.75 -6.18
CA LEU A 18 0.68 -5.12 -5.67
C LEU A 18 0.12 -4.15 -6.72
N ARG A 19 -1.15 -4.35 -7.11
CA ARG A 19 -1.84 -3.55 -8.12
C ARG A 19 -3.06 -2.87 -7.53
N ALA A 20 -3.33 -1.63 -7.92
CA ALA A 20 -4.58 -0.95 -7.62
C ALA A 20 -5.74 -1.66 -8.36
N THR A 21 -6.93 -1.63 -7.75
CA THR A 21 -8.15 -2.15 -8.37
C THR A 21 -9.02 -1.01 -8.89
N ASN A 22 -10.17 -1.32 -9.50
CA ASN A 22 -11.15 -0.31 -9.92
C ASN A 22 -11.75 0.49 -8.76
N LEU A 23 -11.59 0.01 -7.52
CA LEU A 23 -12.06 0.71 -6.32
C LEU A 23 -10.94 1.59 -5.75
N PRO A 24 -11.20 2.88 -5.49
CA PRO A 24 -10.20 3.78 -4.92
C PRO A 24 -9.76 3.28 -3.54
N GLY A 25 -8.45 3.32 -3.29
CA GLY A 25 -7.86 2.82 -2.06
C GLY A 25 -7.87 1.30 -1.92
N ARG A 26 -8.32 0.51 -2.91
CA ARG A 26 -8.24 -0.95 -2.87
C ARG A 26 -7.13 -1.48 -3.76
N TYR A 27 -6.37 -2.40 -3.19
CA TYR A 27 -5.21 -3.03 -3.81
C TYR A 27 -5.34 -4.54 -3.76
N ARG A 28 -4.77 -5.21 -4.76
CA ARG A 28 -4.71 -6.67 -4.81
C ARG A 28 -3.33 -7.10 -5.28
N CYS A 29 -2.74 -8.06 -4.58
CA CYS A 29 -1.51 -8.68 -5.03
C CYS A 29 -1.82 -9.69 -6.13
N VAL A 30 -1.11 -9.63 -7.26
CA VAL A 30 -1.30 -10.63 -8.34
C VAL A 30 -0.65 -11.97 -7.99
N ASN A 31 0.36 -11.98 -7.10
CA ASN A 31 1.07 -13.20 -6.71
C ASN A 31 0.33 -14.00 -5.63
N CYS A 32 0.05 -13.39 -4.47
CA CYS A 32 -0.62 -14.09 -3.36
C CYS A 32 -2.14 -13.89 -3.32
N LEU A 33 -2.72 -13.13 -4.26
CA LEU A 33 -4.15 -12.83 -4.36
C LEU A 33 -4.79 -12.12 -3.15
N HIS A 34 -4.01 -11.77 -2.13
CA HIS A 34 -4.48 -10.99 -0.99
C HIS A 34 -4.96 -9.62 -1.43
N ARG A 35 -6.04 -9.20 -0.79
CA ARG A 35 -6.68 -7.91 -1.00
C ARG A 35 -6.35 -7.01 0.17
N PHE A 36 -6.12 -5.75 -0.13
CA PHE A 36 -5.80 -4.74 0.84
C PHE A 36 -6.63 -3.50 0.58
N GLU A 37 -6.88 -2.74 1.63
CA GLU A 37 -7.43 -1.41 1.54
C GLU A 37 -6.54 -0.41 2.25
N LEU A 38 -6.39 0.76 1.65
CA LEU A 38 -5.66 1.88 2.22
C LEU A 38 -6.57 2.56 3.23
N ARG A 39 -6.13 2.57 4.49
CA ARG A 39 -6.81 3.28 5.58
C ARG A 39 -6.15 4.63 5.81
N SER A 40 -6.95 5.65 6.14
CA SER A 40 -6.46 6.96 6.58
C SER A 40 -5.86 6.92 7.99
N VAL A 41 -6.31 5.96 8.80
CA VAL A 41 -5.79 5.70 10.14
C VAL A 41 -4.85 4.50 10.07
N CYS A 42 -3.64 4.65 10.61
CA CYS A 42 -2.69 3.55 10.66
C CYS A 42 -3.24 2.41 11.53
N PRO A 43 -3.32 1.16 11.02
CA PRO A 43 -3.82 0.03 11.80
C PRO A 43 -2.87 -0.39 12.93
N ASN A 44 -1.60 0.04 12.90
CA ASN A 44 -0.61 -0.33 13.91
C ASN A 44 -0.53 0.67 15.07
N CYS A 45 -0.44 1.97 14.78
CA CYS A 45 -0.24 3.00 15.81
C CYS A 45 -1.45 3.94 16.01
N GLY A 46 -2.48 3.86 15.18
CA GLY A 46 -3.66 4.74 15.27
C GLY A 46 -3.45 6.17 14.75
N GLU A 47 -2.28 6.48 14.20
CA GLU A 47 -1.99 7.82 13.66
C GLU A 47 -2.84 8.10 12.42
N HIS A 48 -3.47 9.27 12.38
CA HIS A 48 -4.17 9.75 11.20
C HIS A 48 -3.15 10.31 10.21
N SER A 49 -2.91 9.60 9.10
CA SER A 49 -2.16 10.20 7.99
C SER A 49 -3.15 10.88 7.05
N THR A 50 -3.00 12.18 6.86
CA THR A 50 -3.57 12.85 5.68
C THR A 50 -2.94 12.17 4.47
N ILE A 51 -3.77 11.62 3.58
CA ILE A 51 -3.32 11.04 2.31
C ILE A 51 -2.87 12.21 1.43
N VAL A 52 -1.73 12.80 1.76
CA VAL A 52 -1.09 13.84 0.96
C VAL A 52 -0.44 13.10 -0.20
N ARG A 53 -0.78 13.50 -1.43
CA ARG A 53 -0.18 13.02 -2.68
C ARG A 53 1.33 13.27 -2.66
N MET A 54 2.11 12.41 -2.01
CA MET A 54 3.55 12.38 -2.12
C MET A 54 3.95 11.24 -3.07
N SER A 55 4.63 11.65 -4.13
CA SER A 55 5.23 10.92 -5.23
C SER A 55 5.43 9.41 -5.00
N ASN A 56 4.53 8.63 -5.58
CA ASN A 56 4.62 7.25 -6.08
C ASN A 56 5.06 6.07 -5.18
N THR A 57 5.73 6.25 -4.03
CA THR A 57 6.14 5.11 -3.18
C THR A 57 5.83 5.31 -1.69
N ALA A 58 5.65 6.55 -1.24
CA ALA A 58 5.33 6.87 0.15
C ALA A 58 3.85 6.65 0.52
N LEU A 59 2.99 6.24 -0.42
CA LEU A 59 1.53 6.19 -0.23
C LEU A 59 1.06 5.12 0.77
N TYR A 60 1.86 4.09 1.03
CA TYR A 60 1.44 2.91 1.79
C TYR A 60 2.07 2.80 3.17
N MET A 61 2.93 3.74 3.58
CA MET A 61 3.67 3.65 4.83
C MET A 61 3.28 4.81 5.75
N CYS A 62 3.05 4.50 7.02
CA CYS A 62 2.73 5.50 8.03
C CYS A 62 3.96 6.37 8.33
N GLY A 63 3.80 7.70 8.32
CA GLY A 63 4.91 8.60 8.65
C GLY A 63 5.42 8.49 10.09
N HIS A 64 4.60 7.98 11.02
CA HIS A 64 4.95 7.84 12.43
C HIS A 64 5.67 6.52 12.74
N CYS A 65 5.02 5.39 12.48
CA CYS A 65 5.56 4.06 12.81
C CYS A 65 6.17 3.32 11.61
N GLN A 66 6.17 3.93 10.42
CA GLN A 66 6.66 3.34 9.16
C GLN A 66 6.00 2.00 8.78
N SER A 67 4.92 1.64 9.46
CA SER A 67 4.16 0.43 9.17
C SER A 67 3.24 0.62 7.98
N SER A 68 2.86 -0.48 7.34
CA SER A 68 1.95 -0.40 6.21
C SER A 68 0.59 0.12 6.63
N MET A 69 0.09 1.10 5.89
CA MET A 69 -1.28 1.62 5.96
C MET A 69 -2.28 0.78 5.15
N LEU A 70 -1.79 -0.27 4.48
CA LEU A 70 -2.60 -1.26 3.81
C LEU A 70 -3.09 -2.29 4.83
N ALA A 71 -4.39 -2.32 5.05
CA ALA A 71 -5.03 -3.33 5.89
C ALA A 71 -5.59 -4.46 5.02
N PRO A 72 -5.41 -5.74 5.41
CA PRO A 72 -6.09 -6.85 4.74
C PRO A 72 -7.61 -6.76 4.93
N ILE A 73 -8.37 -7.19 3.92
CA ILE A 73 -9.85 -7.26 3.93
C ILE A 73 -10.37 -8.68 3.77
#